data_AF-A0A3A9K0T5-F1
#
_entry.id   AF-A0A3A9K0T5-F1
#
_cell.length_a   1.000
_cell.length_b   1.000
_cell.length_c   1.000
_cell.angle_alpha   90.00
_cell.angle_beta   90.00
_cell.angle_gamma   90.00
#
_symmetry.space_group_name_H-M   'P 1'
#
loop_
_entity.id
_entity.type
_entity.pdbx_description
1 polymer ?
#
loop_
_entity_poly.entity_id
_entity_poly.type
_entity_poly.pdbx_seq_one_letter_code
_entity_poly.pdbx_strand_id
1 'polypeptide(L)' 'MKVISRSKIAEDKIKSIRLGYTAFAESQEVLNKIKKELVLHDIDFIEETTDVGSWITPKKKA' A
#
# COMPACT_ATOMS: atom_id res chain seq x y z
N MET A 1 1.50 -24.14 -13.63
CA MET A 1 1.47 -22.71 -14.00
C MET A 1 0.84 -21.94 -12.86
N LYS A 2 1.61 -21.16 -12.08
CA LYS A 2 1.01 -20.31 -11.04
C LYS A 2 0.56 -19.01 -11.70
N VAL A 3 -0.66 -19.00 -12.21
CA VAL A 3 -1.37 -17.75 -12.55
C VAL A 3 -1.71 -17.09 -11.21
N ILE A 4 -0.74 -16.37 -10.64
CA ILE A 4 -0.99 -15.59 -9.44
C ILE A 4 -1.74 -14.35 -9.91
N SER A 5 -3.06 -14.36 -9.71
CA SER A 5 -3.93 -13.23 -10.02
C SER A 5 -3.36 -11.97 -9.39
N ARG A 6 -3.00 -10.99 -10.22
CA ARG A 6 -2.38 -9.71 -9.80
C ARG A 6 -3.20 -9.02 -8.70
N SER A 7 -4.51 -9.20 -8.72
CA SER A 7 -5.45 -8.75 -7.69
C SER A 7 -5.16 -9.33 -6.29
N LYS A 8 -4.81 -10.61 -6.23
CA LYS A 8 -4.50 -11.32 -4.97
C LYS A 8 -3.17 -10.86 -4.37
N ILE A 9 -2.22 -10.48 -5.22
CA ILE A 9 -0.95 -9.87 -4.81
C ILE A 9 -1.20 -8.47 -4.22
N ALA A 10 -2.12 -7.70 -4.81
CA ALA A 10 -2.47 -6.38 -4.30
C ALA A 10 -3.17 -6.45 -2.94
N GLU A 11 -4.12 -7.38 -2.76
CA GLU A 11 -4.80 -7.59 -1.47
C GLU A 11 -3.83 -8.04 -0.37
N ASP A 12 -2.89 -8.93 -0.69
CA ASP A 12 -1.88 -9.41 0.26
C ASP A 12 -0.91 -8.29 0.67
N LYS A 13 -0.51 -7.44 -0.29
CA LYS A 13 0.24 -6.21 -0.02
C LYS A 13 -0.55 -5.26 0.88
N ILE A 14 -1.85 -5.05 0.64
CA ILE A 14 -2.70 -4.20 1.49
C ILE A 14 -2.81 -4.75 2.91
N LYS A 15 -2.96 -6.07 3.08
CA LYS A 15 -2.94 -6.72 4.40
C LYS A 15 -1.61 -6.50 5.11
N SER A 16 -0.51 -6.60 4.38
CA SER A 16 0.83 -6.33 4.91
C SER A 16 0.94 -4.86 5.34
N ILE A 17 0.44 -3.90 4.56
CA ILE A 17 0.43 -2.48 4.97
C ILE A 17 -0.33 -2.28 6.28
N ARG A 18 -1.51 -2.90 6.40
CA ARG A 18 -2.32 -2.86 7.62
C ARG A 18 -1.61 -3.48 8.83
N LEU A 19 -0.69 -4.43 8.59
CA LEU A 19 0.16 -5.04 9.64
C LEU A 19 1.39 -4.18 9.99
N GLY A 20 1.56 -3.00 9.39
CA GLY A 20 2.69 -2.10 9.62
C GLY A 20 3.85 -2.28 8.64
N TYR A 21 3.64 -2.95 7.50
CA TYR A 21 4.66 -3.06 6.45
C TYR A 21 4.56 -1.90 5.45
N THR A 22 5.68 -1.58 4.82
CA THR A 22 5.73 -0.57 3.76
C THR A 22 5.20 -1.15 2.45
N ALA A 23 4.36 -0.40 1.71
CA ALA A 23 4.01 -0.76 0.35
C ALA A 23 4.56 0.20 -0.68
N PHE A 24 5.09 -0.40 -1.73
CA PHE A 24 5.41 0.29 -2.96
C PHE A 24 4.28 0.13 -3.98
N ALA A 25 3.85 1.25 -4.55
CA ALA A 25 2.86 1.28 -5.62
C ALA A 25 3.39 2.11 -6.79
N GLU A 26 3.58 1.44 -7.92
CA GLU A 26 3.97 2.06 -9.20
C GLU A 26 2.80 2.82 -9.84
N SER A 27 1.56 2.40 -9.53
CA SER A 27 0.36 2.99 -10.11
C SER A 27 -0.35 3.92 -9.13
N GLN A 28 -0.64 5.15 -9.58
CA GLN A 28 -1.40 6.15 -8.81
C GLN A 28 -2.76 5.62 -8.31
N GLU A 29 -3.38 4.71 -9.07
CA GLU A 29 -4.65 4.07 -8.69
C GLU A 29 -4.51 3.21 -7.43
N VAL A 30 -3.45 2.39 -7.37
CA VAL A 30 -3.13 1.55 -6.21
C VAL A 30 -2.78 2.44 -5.01
N LEU A 31 -2.02 3.50 -5.24
CA LEU A 31 -1.63 4.48 -4.24
C LEU A 31 -2.86 5.16 -3.61
N ASN A 32 -3.79 5.64 -4.44
CA ASN A 32 -5.03 6.26 -3.98
C ASN A 32 -5.90 5.30 -3.17
N LYS A 33 -5.95 4.02 -3.59
CA LYS A 33 -6.71 3.00 -2.86
C LYS A 33 -6.11 2.75 -1.48
N ILE A 34 -4.78 2.65 -1.38
CA ILE A 34 -4.06 2.49 -0.12
C ILE A 34 -4.28 3.71 0.79
N LYS A 35 -4.07 4.93 0.27
CA LYS A 35 -4.30 6.18 1.01
C LYS A 35 -5.70 6.27 1.59
N LYS A 36 -6.71 6.00 0.76
CA LYS A 36 -8.11 6.08 1.17
C LYS A 36 -8.41 5.11 2.31
N GLU A 37 -7.86 3.91 2.22
CA GLU A 37 -8.02 2.90 3.27
C GLU A 37 -7.29 3.30 4.56
N LEU A 38 -6.07 3.84 4.48
CA LEU A 38 -5.32 4.30 5.65
C LEU A 38 -6.02 5.46 6.37
N VAL A 39 -6.54 6.43 5.61
CA VAL A 39 -7.35 7.54 6.16
C VAL A 39 -8.63 7.01 6.80
N LEU A 40 -9.31 6.03 6.20
CA LEU A 40 -10.49 5.39 6.79
C LEU A 40 -10.20 4.70 8.12
N HIS A 41 -8.98 4.22 8.31
CA HIS A 41 -8.54 3.53 9.53
C HIS A 41 -7.81 4.45 10.52
N ASP A 42 -7.75 5.76 10.28
CA ASP A 42 -7.03 6.75 11.10
C ASP A 42 -5.54 6.38 11.29
N ILE A 43 -4.93 5.77 10.26
CA ILE A 43 -3.53 5.36 10.28
C ILE A 43 -2.70 6.46 9.63
N ASP A 44 -1.82 7.10 10.40
CA ASP A 44 -0.80 7.99 9.86
C ASP A 44 0.13 7.26 8.89
N PHE A 45 0.45 7.89 7.76
CA PHE A 45 1.39 7.35 6.77
C PHE A 45 2.31 8.44 6.20
N ILE A 46 3.45 7.99 5.68
CA ILE A 46 4.41 8.78 4.91
C ILE A 46 4.30 8.32 3.47
N GLU A 47 4.11 9.28 2.57
CA GLU A 47 4.28 9.08 1.13
C GLU A 47 5.65 9.60 0.70
N GLU A 48 6.38 8.77 -0.02
CA GLU A 48 7.62 9.15 -0.69
C GLU A 48 7.50 8.83 -2.18
N THR A 49 7.40 9.87 -3.00
CA THR A 49 7.26 9.74 -4.46
C THR A 49 8.63 9.72 -5.12
N THR A 50 8.85 8.74 -5.99
CA THR A 50 10.07 8.51 -6.75
C THR A 50 9.75 8.43 -8.25
N ASP A 51 10.78 8.51 -9.10
CA ASP A 51 10.65 8.46 -10.57
C ASP A 51 9.93 7.21 -11.10
N VAL A 52 9.96 6.12 -10.33
CA VAL A 52 9.39 4.81 -10.69
C VAL A 52 8.08 4.48 -9.98
N GLY A 53 7.60 5.34 -9.07
CA GLY A 53 6.40 5.09 -8.26
C GLY A 53 6.47 5.74 -6.89
N SER A 54 5.50 5.44 -6.02
CA SER A 54 5.46 6.00 -4.67
C SER A 54 5.48 4.91 -3.59
N TRP A 55 6.28 5.14 -2.56
CA TRP A 55 6.36 4.35 -1.34
C TRP A 55 5.41 4.92 -0.29
N ILE A 56 4.61 4.04 0.33
CA ILE A 56 3.74 4.38 1.46
C ILE A 56 4.20 3.59 2.67
N THR A 57 4.62 4.31 3.71
CA THR A 57 5.03 3.72 5.00
C THR A 57 4.08 4.17 6.11
N PRO A 58 3.37 3.26 6.81
CA PRO A 58 2.58 3.63 7.97
C PRO A 58 3.49 4.12 9.11
N LYS A 59 3.18 5.29 9.71
CA LYS A 59 3.95 5.87 10.82
C LYS A 59 3.68 5.18 12.16
N LYS A 60 2.51 4.58 12.33
CA LYS A 60 2.12 3.91 13.57
C LYS A 60 2.02 2.41 13.35
N LYS A 61 2.92 1.68 14.00
CA LYS A 61 2.72 0.27 14.34
C LYS A 61 1.57 0.25 15.36
N ALA A 62 0.50 -0.47 15.06
CA ALA A 62 -0.50 -0.83 16.07
C ALA A 62 0.16 -1.63 17.20
#